data_AF-A0A9P6CEY8-F1
#
_entry.id   AF-A0A9P6CEY8-F1
#
_cell.length_a   1.000
_cell.length_b   1.000
_cell.length_c   1.000
_cell.angle_alpha   90.00
_cell.angle_beta   90.00
_cell.angle_gamma   90.00
#
_symmetry.space_group_name_H-M   'P 1'
#
loop_
_entity.id
_entity.type
_entity.pdbx_description
1 polymer ?
#
loop_
_entity_poly.entity_id
_entity_poly.type
_entity_poly.pdbx_seq_one_letter_code
_entity_poly.pdbx_strand_id
1 'polypeptide(L)'
;MAPTVSKSSAGFGQTLQFITSIKLQELEKQRLAYQSHAKVLEEADAAGNDPIRKVEILLKGVRSWSGSGALRSGSTLGGKLNLSNLDLWLPQVKEDPGFNLEIAQGWVKTLETHIRHSLMRFDCAKLFGNLFNEWLASGDSSIAPIAGEGGGDDGKSSTSSEFVDIGRKEKYDQLDRLTSIIFEEKVIDTEKLVSYMEDLFSAEDVAQELRSLRINMHDFGTTLRREKILNSDVYNAIRGLLASGLMDEGKRATLAEFLDNPIVIDEVVSVLNMRLAALDTWAWPTEGITIEMRRHLNGKYRQV
;
A
#
# COMPACT_ATOMS: atom_id res chain seq x y z
N MET A 1 10.96 0.44 -41.47
CA MET A 1 10.40 -0.37 -40.37
C MET A 1 11.17 0.04 -39.13
N ALA A 2 10.64 0.98 -38.34
CA ALA A 2 11.34 1.60 -37.20
C ALA A 2 11.03 0.83 -35.91
N PRO A 3 11.99 0.70 -34.96
CA PRO A 3 11.80 -0.09 -33.75
C PRO A 3 11.00 0.70 -32.71
N THR A 4 9.94 0.09 -32.19
CA THR A 4 9.01 0.62 -31.17
C THR A 4 9.53 0.51 -29.72
N VAL A 5 10.83 0.32 -29.52
CA VAL A 5 11.39 -0.22 -28.26
C VAL A 5 11.58 0.84 -27.14
N SER A 6 11.44 2.14 -27.41
CA SER A 6 11.78 3.17 -26.40
C SER A 6 10.67 3.53 -25.39
N LYS A 7 9.40 3.18 -25.61
CA LYS A 7 8.28 3.57 -24.71
C LYS A 7 7.92 2.54 -23.63
N SER A 8 8.12 1.22 -23.85
CA SER A 8 7.71 0.21 -22.85
C SER A 8 8.62 0.22 -21.62
N SER A 9 9.94 0.29 -21.83
CA SER A 9 10.94 0.38 -20.75
C SER A 9 10.69 1.58 -19.82
N ALA A 10 10.22 2.70 -20.37
CA ALA A 10 9.87 3.89 -19.58
C ALA A 10 8.67 3.64 -18.65
N GLY A 11 7.61 2.97 -19.12
CA GLY A 11 6.43 2.66 -18.30
C GLY A 11 6.68 1.58 -17.24
N PHE A 12 7.53 0.60 -17.55
CA PHE A 12 8.02 -0.40 -16.60
C PHE A 12 8.82 0.29 -15.46
N GLY A 13 9.77 1.15 -15.81
CA GLY A 13 10.56 1.92 -14.86
C GLY A 13 9.70 2.86 -13.98
N GLN A 14 8.73 3.57 -14.58
CA GLN A 14 7.79 4.41 -13.83
C GLN A 14 6.97 3.61 -12.81
N THR A 15 6.54 2.41 -13.18
CA THR A 15 5.77 1.56 -12.26
C THR A 15 6.63 1.06 -11.10
N LEU A 16 7.89 0.67 -11.36
CA LEU A 16 8.82 0.31 -10.30
C LEU A 16 9.13 1.49 -9.36
N GLN A 17 9.29 2.69 -9.91
CA GLN A 17 9.44 3.91 -9.11
C GLN A 17 8.21 4.17 -8.25
N PHE A 18 7.01 3.96 -8.80
CA PHE A 18 5.76 4.08 -8.06
C PHE A 18 5.62 3.02 -6.95
N ILE A 19 5.92 1.75 -7.25
CA ILE A 19 5.95 0.66 -6.26
C ILE A 19 6.92 0.99 -5.13
N THR A 20 8.11 1.47 -5.49
CA THR A 20 9.15 1.87 -4.53
C THR A 20 8.66 3.01 -3.65
N SER A 21 8.13 4.09 -4.24
CA SER A 21 7.67 5.25 -3.47
C SER A 21 6.56 4.88 -2.49
N ILE A 22 5.66 3.98 -2.88
CA ILE A 22 4.63 3.43 -1.99
C ILE A 22 5.24 2.65 -0.83
N LYS A 23 6.16 1.72 -1.11
CA LYS A 23 6.82 0.93 -0.05
C LYS A 23 7.60 1.82 0.92
N LEU A 24 8.24 2.87 0.42
CA LEU A 24 8.97 3.84 1.25
C LEU A 24 8.03 4.69 2.12
N GLN A 25 6.87 5.11 1.59
CA GLN A 25 5.86 5.82 2.38
C GLN A 25 5.34 4.95 3.54
N GLU A 26 5.04 3.68 3.28
CA GLU A 26 4.59 2.77 4.32
C GLU A 26 5.69 2.48 5.35
N LEU A 27 6.93 2.34 4.91
CA LEU A 27 8.08 2.19 5.80
C LEU A 27 8.20 3.41 6.73
N GLU A 28 8.07 4.63 6.22
CA GLU A 28 8.10 5.84 7.05
C GLU A 28 6.91 5.89 8.02
N LYS A 29 5.71 5.48 7.60
CA LYS A 29 4.55 5.34 8.49
C LYS A 29 4.84 4.37 9.64
N GLN A 30 5.40 3.21 9.34
CA GLN A 30 5.78 2.22 10.35
C GLN A 30 6.90 2.71 11.26
N ARG A 31 7.88 3.45 10.71
CA ARG A 31 8.96 4.06 11.50
C ARG A 31 8.40 5.08 12.49
N LEU A 32 7.53 5.99 12.06
CA LEU A 32 6.91 6.97 12.93
C LEU A 32 6.05 6.32 14.02
N ALA A 33 5.26 5.30 13.65
CA ALA A 33 4.50 4.51 14.60
C ALA A 33 5.42 3.82 15.63
N TYR A 34 6.50 3.18 15.17
CA TYR A 34 7.45 2.51 16.06
C TYR A 34 8.25 3.49 16.93
N GLN A 35 8.60 4.67 16.41
CA GLN A 35 9.27 5.72 17.19
C GLN A 35 8.36 6.23 18.32
N SER A 36 7.05 6.36 18.05
CA SER A 36 6.08 6.69 19.10
C SER A 36 5.96 5.58 20.15
N HIS A 37 6.02 4.31 19.70
CA HIS A 37 5.99 3.12 20.55
C HIS A 37 7.26 2.95 21.40
N ALA A 38 8.42 3.31 20.86
CA ALA A 38 9.70 3.22 21.55
C ALA A 38 9.80 4.12 22.78
N LYS A 39 8.87 5.07 22.97
CA LYS A 39 8.72 5.84 24.22
C LYS A 39 8.45 4.98 25.46
N VAL A 40 8.05 3.71 25.27
CA VAL A 40 8.00 2.72 26.35
C VAL A 40 9.37 2.55 27.03
N LEU A 41 10.49 2.84 26.35
CA LEU A 41 11.81 2.90 26.99
C LEU A 41 11.88 4.01 28.05
N GLU A 42 11.34 5.19 27.75
CA GLU A 42 11.29 6.32 28.70
C GLU A 42 10.37 5.99 29.89
N GLU A 43 9.24 5.32 29.65
CA GLU A 43 8.34 4.84 30.71
C GLU A 43 9.01 3.81 31.61
N ALA A 44 9.80 2.90 31.04
CA ALA A 44 10.58 1.93 31.79
C ALA A 44 11.67 2.63 32.62
N ASP A 45 12.37 3.62 32.06
CA ASP A 45 13.38 4.39 32.79
C ASP A 45 12.77 5.20 33.95
N ALA A 46 11.56 5.75 33.75
CA ALA A 46 10.80 6.44 34.79
C ALA A 46 10.38 5.51 35.96
N ALA A 47 10.36 4.19 35.78
CA ALA A 47 10.07 3.22 36.83
C ALA A 47 11.22 3.07 37.87
N GLY A 48 12.33 3.79 37.70
CA GLY A 48 13.39 3.90 38.71
C GLY A 48 14.28 2.66 38.79
N ASN A 49 14.55 2.17 40.00
CA ASN A 49 15.50 1.06 40.24
C ASN A 49 14.83 -0.31 40.47
N ASP A 50 13.54 -0.44 40.13
CA ASP A 50 12.79 -1.70 40.23
C ASP A 50 12.87 -2.47 38.89
N PRO A 51 13.69 -3.54 38.79
CA PRO A 51 13.86 -4.27 37.55
C PRO A 51 12.61 -5.07 37.17
N ILE A 52 11.78 -5.51 38.13
CA ILE A 52 10.59 -6.32 37.85
C ILE A 52 9.56 -5.46 37.14
N ARG A 53 9.28 -4.27 37.69
CA ARG A 53 8.35 -3.31 37.09
C ARG A 53 8.80 -2.86 35.70
N LYS A 54 10.11 -2.69 35.47
CA LYS A 54 10.67 -2.41 34.14
C LYS A 54 10.37 -3.53 33.15
N VAL A 55 10.57 -4.79 33.54
CA VAL A 55 10.26 -5.94 32.68
C VAL A 55 8.80 -5.94 32.28
N GLU A 56 7.87 -5.65 33.18
CA GLU A 56 6.43 -5.63 32.85
C GLU A 56 6.07 -4.56 31.82
N ILE A 57 6.58 -3.34 32.00
CA ILE A 57 6.36 -2.21 31.09
C ILE A 57 6.92 -2.56 29.70
N LEU A 58 8.17 -3.02 29.65
CA LEU A 58 8.84 -3.37 28.40
C LEU A 58 8.18 -4.58 27.71
N LEU A 59 7.78 -5.60 28.47
CA LEU A 59 7.11 -6.78 27.92
C LEU A 59 5.74 -6.41 27.33
N LYS A 60 4.95 -5.60 28.03
CA LYS A 60 3.68 -5.08 27.52
C LYS A 60 3.89 -4.24 26.26
N GLY A 61 4.90 -3.37 26.27
CA GLY A 61 5.31 -2.60 25.10
C GLY A 61 5.60 -3.52 23.91
N VAL A 62 6.55 -4.44 24.06
CA VAL A 62 6.95 -5.37 23.00
C VAL A 62 5.77 -6.18 22.44
N ARG A 63 4.80 -6.58 23.27
CA ARG A 63 3.59 -7.32 22.83
C ARG A 63 2.53 -6.45 22.17
N SER A 64 2.41 -5.19 22.58
CA SER A 64 1.44 -4.26 22.00
C SER A 64 1.79 -3.83 20.57
N TRP A 65 3.03 -4.04 20.13
CA TRP A 65 3.43 -3.77 18.76
C TRP A 65 2.84 -4.78 17.78
N SER A 66 2.00 -4.31 16.87
CA SER A 66 1.35 -5.13 15.83
C SER A 66 1.89 -4.88 14.41
N GLY A 67 2.87 -3.99 14.25
CA GLY A 67 3.43 -3.64 12.95
C GLY A 67 4.52 -4.60 12.46
N SER A 68 5.32 -4.16 11.47
CA SER A 68 6.43 -4.96 10.95
C SER A 68 7.41 -5.37 12.05
N GLY A 69 7.72 -6.66 12.13
CA GLY A 69 8.56 -7.23 13.19
C GLY A 69 7.81 -7.53 14.49
N ALA A 70 6.48 -7.48 14.51
CA ALA A 70 5.68 -7.94 15.65
C ALA A 70 6.05 -9.37 16.06
N LEU A 71 6.22 -9.57 17.37
CA LEU A 71 6.58 -10.85 17.93
C LEU A 71 5.36 -11.75 18.05
N ARG A 72 5.58 -13.04 17.81
CA ARG A 72 4.57 -14.06 18.08
C ARG A 72 4.63 -14.44 19.55
N SER A 73 3.53 -14.96 20.10
CA SER A 73 3.44 -15.28 21.53
C SER A 73 4.56 -16.21 22.03
N GLY A 74 5.11 -17.08 21.17
CA GLY A 74 6.23 -17.98 21.51
C GLY A 74 7.60 -17.54 20.99
N SER A 75 7.78 -16.27 20.63
CA SER A 75 9.06 -15.78 20.10
C SER A 75 10.15 -15.76 21.18
N THR A 76 11.36 -16.17 20.79
CA THR A 76 12.57 -16.08 21.63
C THR A 76 13.39 -14.86 21.22
N LEU A 77 13.55 -13.92 22.15
CA LEU A 77 14.36 -12.72 21.99
C LEU A 77 15.85 -13.00 22.22
N GLY A 78 16.68 -12.55 21.27
CA GLY A 78 18.14 -12.64 21.36
C GLY A 78 18.69 -14.07 21.55
N GLY A 79 17.89 -15.10 21.20
CA GLY A 79 18.21 -16.51 21.46
C GLY A 79 18.23 -16.92 22.93
N LYS A 80 17.81 -16.03 23.85
CA LYS A 80 17.98 -16.21 25.30
C LYS A 80 16.68 -16.11 26.09
N LEU A 81 15.78 -15.21 25.69
CA LEU A 81 14.58 -14.90 26.46
C LEU A 81 13.33 -15.33 25.69
N ASN A 82 12.66 -16.37 26.17
CA ASN A 82 11.38 -16.80 25.63
C ASN A 82 10.23 -16.03 26.31
N LEU A 83 9.39 -15.36 25.51
CA LEU A 83 8.29 -14.55 26.03
C LEU A 83 7.22 -15.37 26.77
N SER A 84 6.97 -16.60 26.37
CA SER A 84 6.02 -17.50 27.05
C SER A 84 6.52 -17.90 28.43
N ASN A 85 7.83 -18.15 28.56
CA ASN A 85 8.42 -18.50 29.87
C ASN A 85 8.43 -17.29 30.80
N LEU A 86 8.65 -16.10 30.25
CA LEU A 86 8.62 -14.87 31.03
C LEU A 86 7.23 -14.60 31.63
N ASP A 87 6.14 -14.94 30.93
CA ASP A 87 4.79 -14.83 31.47
C ASP A 87 4.56 -15.74 32.69
N LEU A 88 5.20 -16.91 32.72
CA LEU A 88 5.12 -17.85 33.82
C LEU A 88 6.01 -17.40 35.00
N TRP A 89 7.19 -16.88 34.71
CA TRP A 89 8.16 -16.49 35.73
C TRP A 89 7.84 -15.14 36.38
N LEU A 90 7.25 -14.18 35.66
CA LEU A 90 6.93 -12.85 36.21
C LEU A 90 6.06 -12.90 37.49
N PRO A 91 4.95 -13.66 37.54
CA PRO A 91 4.18 -13.81 38.77
C PRO A 91 4.99 -14.46 39.90
N GLN A 92 5.81 -15.47 39.58
CA GLN A 92 6.63 -16.15 40.58
C GLN A 92 7.67 -15.22 41.20
N VAL A 93 8.30 -14.37 40.38
CA VAL A 93 9.33 -13.42 40.81
C VAL A 93 8.76 -12.31 41.71
N LYS A 94 7.48 -11.97 41.57
CA LYS A 94 6.82 -10.98 42.44
C LYS A 94 6.60 -11.49 43.85
N GLU A 95 6.29 -12.78 43.98
CA GLU A 95 5.96 -13.41 45.26
C GLU A 95 7.21 -13.95 45.97
N ASP A 96 8.33 -14.14 45.27
CA ASP A 96 9.57 -14.67 45.83
C ASP A 96 10.59 -13.57 46.21
N PRO A 97 10.76 -13.26 47.51
CA PRO A 97 11.73 -12.28 47.99
C PRO A 97 13.20 -12.73 47.83
N GLY A 98 13.46 -14.00 47.52
CA GLY A 98 14.81 -14.55 47.31
C GLY A 98 15.28 -14.51 45.84
N PHE A 99 14.49 -13.96 44.92
CA PHE A 99 14.83 -13.96 43.51
C PHE A 99 16.08 -13.13 43.18
N ASN A 100 16.96 -13.66 42.33
CA ASN A 100 18.16 -12.95 41.91
C ASN A 100 17.81 -11.79 40.95
N LEU A 101 17.97 -10.55 41.43
CA LEU A 101 17.72 -9.33 40.65
C LEU A 101 18.60 -9.22 39.40
N GLU A 102 19.77 -9.86 39.34
CA GLU A 102 20.62 -9.87 38.14
C GLU A 102 19.92 -10.54 36.95
N ILE A 103 19.09 -11.55 37.19
CA ILE A 103 18.32 -12.23 36.13
C ILE A 103 17.25 -11.29 35.59
N ALA A 104 16.54 -10.58 36.46
CA ALA A 104 15.56 -9.56 36.05
C ALA A 104 16.23 -8.44 35.25
N GLN A 105 17.42 -7.98 35.66
CA GLN A 105 18.20 -7.00 34.89
C GLN A 105 18.62 -7.54 33.52
N GLY A 106 18.96 -8.83 33.42
CA GLY A 106 19.23 -9.51 32.15
C GLY A 106 18.00 -9.51 31.21
N TRP A 107 16.80 -9.72 31.76
CA TRP A 107 15.55 -9.62 31.01
C TRP A 107 15.28 -8.21 30.52
N VAL A 108 15.42 -7.20 31.40
CA VAL A 108 15.32 -5.77 31.03
C VAL A 108 16.25 -5.46 29.86
N LYS A 109 17.54 -5.78 29.99
CA LYS A 109 18.54 -5.51 28.95
C LYS A 109 18.19 -6.16 27.62
N THR A 110 17.68 -7.39 27.64
CA THR A 110 17.29 -8.13 26.42
C THR A 110 16.09 -7.46 25.75
N LEU A 111 15.08 -7.07 26.52
CA LEU A 111 13.89 -6.38 26.01
C LEU A 111 14.23 -4.99 25.46
N GLU A 112 15.01 -4.20 26.19
CA GLU A 112 15.46 -2.89 25.70
C GLU A 112 16.31 -3.00 24.43
N THR A 113 17.23 -3.97 24.39
CA THR A 113 18.06 -4.21 23.21
C THR A 113 17.20 -4.55 22.00
N HIS A 114 16.14 -5.36 22.18
CA HIS A 114 15.21 -5.66 21.10
C HIS A 114 14.49 -4.40 20.58
N ILE A 115 14.01 -3.54 21.48
CA ILE A 115 13.33 -2.29 21.08
C ILE A 115 14.30 -1.37 20.33
N ARG A 116 15.50 -1.14 20.88
CA ARG A 116 16.54 -0.30 20.24
C ARG A 116 16.99 -0.85 18.90
N HIS A 117 17.18 -2.17 18.80
CA HIS A 117 17.54 -2.83 17.54
C HIS A 117 16.44 -2.66 16.48
N SER A 118 15.17 -2.77 16.88
CA SER A 118 14.05 -2.57 15.97
C SER A 118 13.95 -1.12 15.50
N LEU A 119 14.23 -0.15 16.38
CA LEU A 119 14.31 1.28 16.02
C LEU A 119 15.43 1.51 15.00
N MET A 120 16.64 1.03 15.29
CA MET A 120 17.78 1.11 14.37
C MET A 120 17.47 0.47 13.01
N ARG A 121 16.75 -0.67 13.00
CA ARG A 121 16.33 -1.34 11.76
C ARG A 121 15.48 -0.41 10.89
N PHE A 122 14.52 0.32 11.47
CA PHE A 122 13.71 1.26 10.71
C PHE A 122 14.51 2.49 10.23
N ASP A 123 15.45 2.99 11.04
CA ASP A 123 16.31 4.11 10.63
C ASP A 123 17.27 3.73 9.50
N CYS A 124 17.88 2.54 9.57
CA CYS A 124 18.67 1.99 8.47
C CYS A 124 17.82 1.82 7.21
N ALA A 125 16.60 1.28 7.34
CA ALA A 125 15.71 1.07 6.20
C ALA A 125 15.32 2.41 5.53
N LYS A 126 15.14 3.48 6.31
CA LYS A 126 14.95 4.84 5.80
C LYS A 126 16.17 5.36 5.06
N LEU A 127 17.37 5.19 5.64
CA LEU A 127 18.62 5.60 4.99
C LEU A 127 18.79 4.91 3.64
N PHE A 128 18.60 3.59 3.58
CA PHE A 128 18.63 2.85 2.32
C PHE A 128 17.58 3.33 1.32
N GLY A 129 16.37 3.64 1.80
CA GLY A 129 15.31 4.20 0.96
C GLY A 129 15.69 5.54 0.34
N ASN A 130 16.31 6.43 1.13
CA ASN A 130 16.78 7.72 0.64
C ASN A 130 17.92 7.56 -0.37
N LEU A 131 18.92 6.73 -0.07
CA LEU A 131 20.02 6.44 -0.98
C LEU A 131 19.52 5.81 -2.29
N PHE A 132 18.52 4.94 -2.22
CA PHE A 132 17.91 4.34 -3.40
C PHE A 132 17.18 5.40 -4.24
N ASN A 133 16.44 6.32 -3.62
CA ASN A 133 15.81 7.43 -4.33
C ASN A 133 16.84 8.38 -4.93
N GLU A 134 17.94 8.68 -4.23
CA GLU A 134 19.04 9.48 -4.76
C GLU A 134 19.71 8.80 -5.95
N TRP A 135 19.92 7.48 -5.88
CA TRP A 135 20.46 6.69 -6.99
C TRP A 135 19.52 6.64 -8.21
N LEU A 136 18.20 6.55 -7.98
CA LEU A 136 17.21 6.66 -9.06
C LEU A 136 17.19 8.07 -9.67
N ALA A 137 17.36 9.12 -8.86
CA ALA A 137 17.36 10.50 -9.31
C ALA A 137 18.67 10.91 -10.01
N SER A 138 19.81 10.29 -9.65
CA SER A 138 21.12 10.59 -10.25
C SER A 138 21.28 10.06 -11.69
N GLY A 139 20.33 9.27 -12.17
CA GLY A 139 20.35 8.74 -13.54
C GLY A 139 21.33 7.58 -13.76
N ASP A 140 22.00 7.08 -12.71
CA ASP A 140 22.87 5.89 -12.79
C ASP A 140 22.09 4.60 -13.11
N SER A 141 20.76 4.62 -12.97
CA SER A 141 19.88 3.55 -13.47
C SER A 141 19.90 3.41 -15.00
N SER A 142 20.46 4.40 -15.72
CA SER A 142 20.65 4.39 -17.17
C SER A 142 21.92 3.66 -17.61
N ILE A 143 22.77 3.21 -16.66
CA ILE A 143 24.06 2.58 -16.96
C ILE A 143 23.99 1.10 -16.57
N ALA A 144 23.26 0.33 -17.36
CA ALA A 144 23.56 -1.07 -17.59
C ALA A 144 23.80 -1.24 -19.10
N PRO A 145 25.06 -1.38 -19.55
CA PRO A 145 25.37 -1.49 -20.97
C PRO A 145 25.01 -2.90 -21.44
N ILE A 146 23.99 -3.04 -22.28
CA ILE A 146 24.00 -4.12 -23.26
C ILE A 146 24.86 -3.61 -24.40
N ALA A 147 26.06 -4.19 -24.52
CA ALA A 147 27.04 -3.87 -25.53
C ALA A 147 26.43 -3.86 -26.94
N GLY A 148 26.62 -2.73 -27.61
CA GLY A 148 26.24 -2.48 -29.00
C GLY A 148 26.74 -1.10 -29.37
N GLU A 149 28.04 -1.00 -29.63
CA GLU A 149 28.73 0.21 -30.07
C GLU A 149 28.13 0.82 -31.34
N GLY A 150 28.14 2.15 -31.41
CA GLY A 150 27.88 2.91 -32.63
C GLY A 150 27.68 4.38 -32.33
N GLY A 151 28.80 5.11 -32.16
CA GLY A 151 28.81 6.55 -31.93
C GLY A 151 28.32 7.37 -33.13
N GLY A 152 28.05 8.65 -32.88
CA GLY A 152 27.76 9.63 -33.91
C GLY A 152 26.99 10.82 -33.36
N ASP A 153 27.73 11.89 -33.09
CA ASP A 153 27.25 13.27 -33.03
C ASP A 153 26.37 13.60 -34.25
N ASP A 154 25.23 14.25 -34.04
CA ASP A 154 24.72 15.26 -34.96
C ASP A 154 23.52 15.99 -34.34
N GLY A 155 23.77 17.22 -33.92
CA GLY A 155 22.74 18.20 -33.62
C GLY A 155 21.86 18.44 -34.84
N LYS A 156 20.60 17.99 -34.77
CA LYS A 156 19.56 18.45 -35.67
C LYS A 156 18.24 18.59 -34.94
N SER A 157 17.94 19.84 -34.63
CA SER A 157 16.62 20.37 -34.29
C SER A 157 15.57 19.76 -35.23
N SER A 158 14.90 18.72 -34.75
CA SER A 158 13.64 18.26 -35.31
C SER A 158 12.58 18.81 -34.39
N THR A 159 12.04 19.97 -34.78
CA THR A 159 10.75 20.47 -34.34
C THR A 159 9.72 19.38 -34.63
N SER A 160 9.58 18.41 -33.73
CA SER A 160 8.50 17.45 -33.76
C SER A 160 7.26 18.26 -33.47
N SER A 161 6.60 18.66 -34.55
CA SER A 161 5.22 19.11 -34.57
C SER A 161 4.46 18.39 -33.47
N GLU A 162 4.21 19.10 -32.38
CA GLU A 162 3.27 18.75 -31.34
C GLU A 162 1.94 18.57 -32.06
N PHE A 163 1.64 17.33 -32.44
CA PHE A 163 0.36 16.96 -33.01
C PHE A 163 -0.61 17.06 -31.85
N VAL A 164 -1.10 18.27 -31.62
CA VAL A 164 -2.28 18.53 -30.81
C VAL A 164 -3.37 17.69 -31.46
N ASP A 165 -3.69 16.56 -30.85
CA ASP A 165 -4.86 15.78 -31.20
C ASP A 165 -6.05 16.68 -30.88
N ILE A 166 -6.45 17.52 -31.85
CA ILE A 166 -7.61 18.39 -31.76
C ILE A 166 -8.79 17.43 -31.69
N GLY A 167 -9.16 17.07 -30.47
CA GLY A 167 -10.37 16.31 -30.18
C GLY A 167 -11.49 16.96 -30.98
N ARG A 168 -12.13 16.18 -31.85
CA ARG A 168 -13.25 16.70 -32.64
C ARG A 168 -14.28 17.30 -31.67
N LYS A 169 -14.90 18.43 -32.05
CA LYS A 169 -15.89 19.15 -31.21
C LYS A 169 -16.87 18.23 -30.49
N GLU A 170 -17.31 17.15 -31.13
CA GLU A 170 -18.18 16.12 -30.56
C GLU A 170 -17.66 15.46 -29.27
N LYS A 171 -16.34 15.24 -29.13
CA LYS A 171 -15.74 14.71 -27.90
C LYS A 171 -15.90 15.70 -26.75
N TYR A 172 -15.63 16.97 -27.01
CA TYR A 172 -15.78 18.04 -26.03
C TYR A 172 -17.26 18.27 -25.69
N ASP A 173 -18.15 18.27 -26.68
CA ASP A 173 -19.60 18.41 -26.47
C ASP A 173 -20.18 17.26 -25.61
N GLN A 174 -19.70 16.03 -25.80
CA GLN A 174 -20.13 14.87 -25.01
C GLN A 174 -19.53 14.89 -23.59
N LEU A 175 -18.28 15.35 -23.46
CA LEU A 175 -17.65 15.55 -22.16
C LEU A 175 -18.36 16.66 -21.38
N ASP A 176 -18.67 17.79 -22.01
CA ASP A 176 -19.34 18.93 -21.37
C ASP A 176 -20.75 18.58 -20.90
N ARG A 177 -21.54 17.86 -21.72
CA ARG A 177 -22.87 17.36 -21.29
C ARG A 177 -22.77 16.42 -20.11
N LEU A 178 -21.77 15.54 -20.11
CA LEU A 178 -21.58 14.59 -19.02
C LEU A 178 -21.09 15.28 -17.75
N THR A 179 -20.15 16.23 -17.88
CA THR A 179 -19.68 17.07 -16.79
C THR A 179 -20.86 17.83 -16.18
N SER A 180 -21.74 18.39 -17.01
CA SER A 180 -22.95 19.06 -16.55
C SER A 180 -23.86 18.09 -15.77
N ILE A 181 -24.09 16.87 -16.27
CA ILE A 181 -24.94 15.88 -15.58
C ILE A 181 -24.36 15.41 -14.24
N ILE A 182 -23.04 15.25 -14.15
CA ILE A 182 -22.36 14.66 -12.98
C ILE A 182 -22.04 15.72 -11.92
N PHE A 183 -21.60 16.90 -12.34
CA PHE A 183 -21.05 17.93 -11.44
C PHE A 183 -21.98 19.11 -11.22
N GLU A 184 -23.09 19.25 -11.96
CA GLU A 184 -24.15 20.19 -11.55
C GLU A 184 -24.93 19.60 -10.38
N GLU A 185 -24.85 20.30 -9.24
CA GLU A 185 -25.56 19.94 -8.03
C GLU A 185 -27.08 20.01 -8.30
N LYS A 186 -27.72 18.84 -8.34
CA LYS A 186 -29.18 18.78 -8.39
C LYS A 186 -29.71 19.03 -6.99
N VAL A 187 -30.63 19.99 -6.89
CA VAL A 187 -31.37 20.24 -5.65
C VAL A 187 -32.29 19.04 -5.41
N ILE A 188 -31.83 18.11 -4.56
CA ILE A 188 -32.57 16.93 -4.15
C ILE A 188 -33.19 17.22 -2.78
N ASP A 189 -34.50 17.07 -2.70
CA ASP A 189 -35.22 17.06 -1.43
C ASP A 189 -34.90 15.76 -0.68
N THR A 190 -33.98 15.86 0.28
CA THR A 190 -33.48 14.72 1.05
C THR A 190 -34.56 14.10 1.93
N GLU A 191 -35.44 14.90 2.52
CA GLU A 191 -36.53 14.42 3.38
C GLU A 191 -37.55 13.60 2.58
N LYS A 192 -37.92 14.11 1.40
CA LYS A 192 -38.83 13.39 0.51
C LYS A 192 -38.20 12.11 -0.05
N LEU A 193 -36.91 12.12 -0.35
CA LEU A 193 -36.20 10.92 -0.81
C LEU A 193 -36.12 9.85 0.29
N VAL A 194 -35.80 10.24 1.53
CA VAL A 194 -35.70 9.32 2.66
C VAL A 194 -37.06 8.71 2.97
N SER A 195 -38.12 9.52 3.05
CA SER A 195 -39.49 9.01 3.29
C SER A 195 -39.96 8.05 2.18
N TYR A 196 -39.65 8.34 0.91
CA TYR A 196 -39.93 7.44 -0.20
C TYR A 196 -39.17 6.11 -0.09
N MET A 197 -37.89 6.14 0.30
CA MET A 197 -37.11 4.91 0.52
C MET A 197 -37.63 4.11 1.71
N GLU A 198 -37.98 4.76 2.81
CA GLU A 198 -38.54 4.09 4.00
C GLU A 198 -39.88 3.40 3.68
N ASP A 199 -40.75 4.08 2.94
CA ASP A 199 -42.02 3.51 2.47
C ASP A 199 -41.79 2.34 1.50
N LEU A 200 -40.86 2.49 0.53
CA LEU A 200 -40.53 1.46 -0.45
C LEU A 200 -40.03 0.17 0.19
N PHE A 201 -39.28 0.28 1.30
CA PHE A 201 -38.73 -0.88 2.03
C PHE A 201 -39.54 -1.29 3.27
N SER A 202 -40.78 -0.79 3.42
CA SER A 202 -41.64 -1.06 4.59
C SER A 202 -42.37 -2.41 4.55
N ALA A 203 -42.62 -2.95 3.35
CA ALA A 203 -43.29 -4.23 3.16
C ALA A 203 -42.43 -5.40 3.72
N GLU A 204 -43.05 -6.39 4.35
CA GLU A 204 -42.36 -7.44 5.11
C GLU A 204 -41.37 -8.25 4.25
N ASP A 205 -41.77 -8.65 3.03
CA ASP A 205 -40.92 -9.36 2.06
C ASP A 205 -39.71 -8.52 1.64
N VAL A 206 -39.93 -7.22 1.40
CA VAL A 206 -38.90 -6.27 0.95
C VAL A 206 -37.94 -5.93 2.09
N ALA A 207 -38.45 -5.79 3.31
CA ALA A 207 -37.66 -5.59 4.51
C ALA A 207 -36.78 -6.80 4.83
N GLN A 208 -37.24 -8.02 4.51
CA GLN A 208 -36.42 -9.22 4.62
C GLN A 208 -35.28 -9.23 3.59
N GLU A 209 -35.55 -8.93 2.31
CA GLU A 209 -34.52 -8.83 1.28
C GLU A 209 -33.47 -7.75 1.60
N LEU A 210 -33.93 -6.60 2.12
CA LEU A 210 -33.03 -5.53 2.53
C LEU A 210 -32.14 -5.98 3.70
N ARG A 211 -32.68 -6.73 4.67
CA ARG A 211 -31.88 -7.33 5.75
C ARG A 211 -30.84 -8.30 5.20
N SER A 212 -31.22 -9.18 4.28
CA SER A 212 -30.30 -10.09 3.61
C SER A 212 -29.19 -9.34 2.88
N LEU A 213 -29.52 -8.27 2.15
CA LEU A 213 -28.54 -7.42 1.47
C LEU A 213 -27.56 -6.77 2.47
N ARG A 214 -28.06 -6.24 3.60
CA ARG A 214 -27.21 -5.65 4.65
C ARG A 214 -26.26 -6.68 5.27
N ILE A 215 -26.74 -7.90 5.53
CA ILE A 215 -25.91 -9.01 6.03
C ILE A 215 -24.86 -9.38 4.99
N ASN A 216 -25.24 -9.57 3.74
CA ASN A 216 -24.30 -9.88 2.65
C ASN A 216 -23.25 -8.79 2.48
N MET A 217 -23.63 -7.51 2.59
CA MET A 217 -22.71 -6.38 2.50
C MET A 217 -21.74 -6.35 3.69
N HIS A 218 -22.24 -6.63 4.89
CA HIS A 218 -21.42 -6.74 6.09
C HIS A 218 -20.41 -7.89 5.94
N ASP A 219 -20.88 -9.07 5.56
CA ASP A 219 -20.06 -10.27 5.41
C ASP A 219 -19.02 -10.11 4.30
N PHE A 220 -19.42 -9.51 3.17
CA PHE A 220 -18.49 -9.09 2.12
C PHE A 220 -17.43 -8.13 2.66
N GLY A 221 -17.82 -7.09 3.40
CA GLY A 221 -16.90 -6.12 3.98
C GLY A 221 -15.94 -6.73 5.02
N THR A 222 -16.36 -7.77 5.75
CA THR A 222 -15.46 -8.53 6.64
C THR A 222 -14.53 -9.45 5.87
N THR A 223 -15.00 -10.07 4.79
CA THR A 223 -14.22 -10.96 3.94
C THR A 223 -13.14 -10.19 3.18
N LEU A 224 -13.51 -9.07 2.54
CA LEU A 224 -12.61 -8.19 1.83
C LEU A 224 -11.44 -7.69 2.69
N ARG A 225 -11.67 -7.45 3.99
CA ARG A 225 -10.63 -7.01 4.93
C ARG A 225 -9.68 -8.13 5.38
N ARG A 226 -10.07 -9.40 5.22
CA ARG A 226 -9.29 -10.56 5.68
C ARG A 226 -8.58 -11.26 4.53
N GLU A 227 -9.19 -11.27 3.35
CA GLU A 227 -8.62 -11.88 2.16
C GLU A 227 -7.39 -11.12 1.67
N LYS A 228 -6.43 -11.88 1.16
CA LYS A 228 -5.22 -11.35 0.55
C LYS A 228 -5.28 -11.60 -0.94
N ILE A 229 -4.89 -10.59 -1.70
CA ILE A 229 -4.68 -10.71 -3.14
C ILE A 229 -3.50 -11.66 -3.35
N LEU A 230 -3.70 -12.66 -4.20
CA LEU A 230 -2.69 -13.64 -4.59
C LEU A 230 -2.08 -13.29 -5.94
N ASN A 231 -0.92 -13.89 -6.24
CA ASN A 231 -0.30 -13.78 -7.55
C ASN A 231 -1.26 -14.20 -8.68
N SER A 232 -2.02 -15.29 -8.50
CA SER A 232 -3.02 -15.75 -9.47
C SER A 232 -4.06 -14.68 -9.80
N ASP A 233 -4.46 -13.88 -8.81
CA ASP A 233 -5.48 -12.86 -8.99
C ASP A 233 -4.95 -11.72 -9.87
N VAL A 234 -3.69 -11.31 -9.63
CA VAL A 234 -3.01 -10.31 -10.46
C VAL A 234 -2.76 -10.84 -11.87
N TYR A 235 -2.31 -12.08 -12.02
CA TYR A 235 -2.16 -12.72 -13.35
C TYR A 235 -3.48 -12.72 -14.12
N ASN A 236 -4.58 -13.12 -13.48
CA ASN A 236 -5.90 -13.16 -14.10
C ASN A 236 -6.41 -11.76 -14.43
N ALA A 237 -6.21 -10.78 -13.53
CA ALA A 237 -6.58 -9.39 -13.75
C ALA A 237 -5.82 -8.79 -14.95
N ILE A 238 -4.49 -8.97 -15.02
CA ILE A 238 -3.68 -8.48 -16.13
C ILE A 238 -4.13 -9.13 -17.45
N ARG A 239 -4.34 -10.45 -17.48
CA ARG A 239 -4.83 -11.14 -18.68
C ARG A 239 -6.22 -10.64 -19.10
N GLY A 240 -7.12 -10.40 -18.15
CA GLY A 240 -8.43 -9.81 -18.41
C GLY A 240 -8.33 -8.41 -19.01
N LEU A 241 -7.45 -7.56 -18.45
CA LEU A 241 -7.19 -6.22 -18.97
C LEU A 241 -6.61 -6.25 -20.39
N LEU A 242 -5.66 -7.15 -20.68
CA LEU A 242 -5.10 -7.32 -22.02
C LEU A 242 -6.16 -7.83 -23.02
N ALA A 243 -7.08 -8.70 -22.60
CA ALA A 243 -8.17 -9.20 -23.43
C ALA A 243 -9.25 -8.14 -23.70
N SER A 244 -9.51 -7.26 -22.74
CA SER A 244 -10.56 -6.24 -22.82
C SER A 244 -10.32 -5.18 -23.91
N GLY A 245 -9.08 -5.03 -24.38
CA GLY A 245 -8.72 -4.04 -25.39
C GLY A 245 -8.86 -2.58 -24.92
N LEU A 246 -9.05 -2.36 -23.62
CA LEU A 246 -9.38 -1.05 -23.04
C LEU A 246 -8.16 -0.11 -22.94
N MET A 247 -6.96 -0.66 -22.98
CA MET A 247 -5.70 0.07 -22.74
C MET A 247 -5.03 0.54 -24.04
N ASP A 248 -4.21 1.60 -23.94
CA ASP A 248 -3.29 2.03 -24.99
C ASP A 248 -2.17 0.99 -25.21
N GLU A 249 -1.56 0.99 -26.41
CA GLU A 249 -0.55 0.01 -26.81
C GLU A 249 0.68 0.05 -25.91
N GLY A 250 1.07 1.24 -25.43
CA GLY A 250 2.15 1.38 -24.45
C GLY A 250 1.84 0.68 -23.12
N LYS A 251 0.64 0.88 -22.58
CA LYS A 251 0.17 0.25 -21.32
C LYS A 251 0.01 -1.27 -21.49
N ARG A 252 -0.38 -1.74 -22.68
CA ARG A 252 -0.49 -3.17 -23.00
C ARG A 252 0.89 -3.83 -23.02
N ALA A 253 1.87 -3.20 -23.67
CA ALA A 253 3.24 -3.71 -23.72
C ALA A 253 3.86 -3.82 -22.32
N THR A 254 3.67 -2.82 -21.45
CA THR A 254 4.17 -2.87 -20.07
C THR A 254 3.51 -3.97 -19.24
N LEU A 255 2.19 -4.16 -19.39
CA LEU A 255 1.47 -5.24 -18.70
C LEU A 255 1.89 -6.63 -19.19
N ALA A 256 2.21 -6.78 -20.48
CA ALA A 256 2.78 -8.01 -21.01
C ALA A 256 4.17 -8.27 -20.42
N GLU A 257 5.02 -7.26 -20.33
CA GLU A 257 6.35 -7.34 -19.71
C GLU A 257 6.28 -7.71 -18.22
N PHE A 258 5.25 -7.28 -17.49
CA PHE A 258 5.03 -7.71 -16.10
C PHE A 258 4.70 -9.20 -15.99
N LEU A 259 3.94 -9.76 -16.94
CA LEU A 259 3.62 -11.19 -16.93
C LEU A 259 4.86 -12.07 -17.10
N ASP A 260 5.89 -11.55 -17.77
CA ASP A 260 7.15 -12.25 -17.99
C ASP A 260 8.10 -12.17 -16.79
N ASN A 261 7.87 -11.24 -15.84
CA ASN A 261 8.71 -11.05 -14.66
C ASN A 261 7.97 -11.38 -13.34
N PRO A 262 8.19 -12.58 -12.76
CA PRO A 262 7.48 -13.00 -11.55
C PRO A 262 7.80 -12.13 -10.33
N ILE A 263 9.00 -11.55 -10.27
CA ILE A 263 9.41 -10.67 -9.15
C ILE A 263 8.54 -9.41 -9.14
N VAL A 264 8.25 -8.84 -10.31
CA VAL A 264 7.39 -7.65 -10.41
C VAL A 264 5.97 -7.97 -9.97
N ILE A 265 5.46 -9.15 -10.32
CA ILE A 265 4.12 -9.60 -9.88
C ILE A 265 4.07 -9.73 -8.35
N ASP A 266 5.09 -10.36 -7.74
CA ASP A 266 5.18 -10.46 -6.27
C ASP A 266 5.19 -9.07 -5.61
N GLU A 267 5.91 -8.13 -6.19
CA GLU A 267 6.00 -6.75 -5.72
C GLU A 267 4.67 -5.99 -5.87
N VAL A 268 3.98 -6.15 -6.99
CA VAL A 268 2.64 -5.59 -7.24
C VAL A 268 1.64 -6.18 -6.24
N VAL A 269 1.63 -7.49 -6.04
CA VAL A 269 0.77 -8.15 -5.04
C VAL A 269 1.06 -7.63 -3.63
N SER A 270 2.34 -7.46 -3.29
CA SER A 270 2.75 -6.90 -2.01
C SER A 270 2.19 -5.49 -1.81
N VAL A 271 2.32 -4.61 -2.81
CA VAL A 271 1.81 -3.24 -2.75
C VAL A 271 0.28 -3.20 -2.70
N LEU A 272 -0.40 -4.01 -3.50
CA LEU A 272 -1.87 -4.06 -3.51
C LEU A 272 -2.42 -4.49 -2.14
N ASN A 273 -1.85 -5.54 -1.54
CA ASN A 273 -2.22 -5.96 -0.19
C ASN A 273 -1.91 -4.89 0.85
N MET A 274 -0.79 -4.16 0.71
CA MET A 274 -0.42 -3.07 1.60
C MET A 274 -1.43 -1.92 1.52
N ARG A 275 -1.88 -1.54 0.31
CA ARG A 275 -2.92 -0.54 0.11
C ARG A 275 -4.28 -1.01 0.63
N LEU A 276 -4.64 -2.27 0.41
CA LEU A 276 -5.88 -2.85 0.91
C LEU A 276 -5.92 -2.84 2.46
N ALA A 277 -4.79 -3.11 3.10
CA ALA A 277 -4.66 -3.04 4.56
C ALA A 277 -4.79 -1.59 5.10
N ALA A 278 -4.47 -0.59 4.29
CA ALA A 278 -4.54 0.84 4.64
C ALA A 278 -5.78 1.55 4.06
N LEU A 279 -6.84 0.80 3.74
CA LEU A 279 -8.10 1.34 3.18
C LEU A 279 -8.75 2.41 4.05
N ASP A 280 -8.58 2.34 5.37
CA ASP A 280 -9.07 3.31 6.35
C ASP A 280 -8.48 4.72 6.16
N THR A 281 -7.26 4.78 5.64
CA THR A 281 -6.51 6.03 5.36
C THR A 281 -6.43 6.34 3.86
N TRP A 282 -7.16 5.60 3.02
CA TRP A 282 -7.19 5.81 1.58
C TRP A 282 -7.95 7.09 1.22
N ALA A 283 -7.35 7.90 0.35
CA ALA A 283 -7.98 9.08 -0.22
C ALA A 283 -7.75 9.10 -1.73
N TRP A 284 -8.73 9.65 -2.47
CA TRP A 284 -8.55 9.92 -3.89
C TRP A 284 -7.44 10.96 -4.11
N PRO A 285 -6.66 10.85 -5.20
CA PRO A 285 -5.74 11.91 -5.60
C PRO A 285 -6.49 13.23 -5.78
N THR A 286 -5.88 14.35 -5.38
CA THR A 286 -6.46 15.69 -5.55
C THR A 286 -6.68 16.05 -7.02
N GLU A 287 -5.90 15.45 -7.91
CA GLU A 287 -6.01 15.61 -9.37
C GLU A 287 -7.15 14.77 -9.98
N GLY A 288 -7.78 13.89 -9.18
CA GLY A 288 -8.77 12.93 -9.64
C GLY A 288 -8.18 11.81 -10.49
N ILE A 289 -9.04 11.00 -11.08
CA ILE A 289 -8.66 9.98 -12.06
C ILE A 289 -9.15 10.45 -13.42
N THR A 290 -8.24 10.53 -14.38
CA THR A 290 -8.56 10.94 -15.74
C THR A 290 -9.31 9.82 -16.45
N ILE A 291 -10.50 10.13 -16.95
CA ILE A 291 -11.31 9.20 -17.74
C ILE A 291 -10.92 9.36 -19.22
N GLU A 292 -10.44 8.29 -19.84
CA GLU A 292 -10.12 8.29 -21.27
C GLU A 292 -11.39 7.98 -22.08
N MET A 293 -11.86 8.94 -22.89
CA MET A 293 -12.99 8.70 -23.81
C MET A 293 -12.52 7.94 -25.05
N ARG A 294 -13.01 6.71 -25.23
CA ARG A 294 -12.66 5.86 -26.38
C ARG A 294 -13.73 5.91 -27.46
N ARG A 295 -13.29 5.94 -28.72
CA ARG A 295 -14.18 5.88 -29.89
C ARG A 295 -14.61 4.44 -30.13
N HIS A 296 -15.91 4.18 -30.11
CA HIS A 296 -16.47 2.90 -30.55
C HIS A 296 -16.44 2.77 -32.08
N LEU A 297 -16.53 1.54 -32.58
CA LEU A 297 -16.67 1.19 -34.01
C LEU A 297 -17.76 2.01 -34.71
N ASN A 298 -18.79 2.39 -33.95
CA ASN A 298 -19.97 3.15 -34.38
C ASN A 298 -19.69 4.67 -34.52
N GLY A 299 -18.46 5.13 -34.28
CA GLY A 299 -18.06 6.53 -34.36
C GLY A 299 -18.32 7.37 -33.10
N LYS A 300 -19.19 6.92 -32.18
CA LYS A 300 -19.49 7.58 -30.91
C LYS A 300 -18.39 7.37 -29.87
N TYR A 301 -18.14 8.36 -29.03
CA TYR A 301 -17.24 8.22 -27.88
C TYR A 301 -18.01 7.64 -26.68
N ARG A 302 -17.41 6.70 -25.96
CA ARG A 302 -17.91 6.21 -24.67
C ARG A 302 -16.78 6.18 -23.66
N GLN A 303 -17.14 6.31 -22.39
CA GLN A 303 -16.21 6.16 -21.28
C GLN A 303 -15.88 4.68 -21.08
N VAL A 304 -14.65 4.43 -20.63
CA VAL A 304 -14.20 3.20 -20.00
C VAL A 304 -13.50 3.59 -18.72
#